data_AF-A0A382S5N0-F1
#
_entry.id   AF-A0A382S5N0-F1
#
_cell.length_a   1.000
_cell.length_b   1.000
_cell.length_c   1.000
_cell.angle_alpha   90.00
_cell.angle_beta   90.00
_cell.angle_gamma   90.00
#
_symmetry.space_group_name_H-M   'P 1'
#
loop_
_entity.id
_entity.type
_entity.pdbx_description
1 polymer ?
#
loop_
_entity_poly.entity_id
_entity_poly.type
_entity_poly.pdbx_seq_one_letter_code
_entity_poly.pdbx_strand_id
1 'polypeptide(L)' 'MKILKDGQVIDFLGKRFYAGILSSILLIGGLVSVVMHQGLNYGIDFRGGTNVQIQFKQTPNLDRLRDL' A
#
# COMPACT_ATOMS: atom_id res chain seq x y z
N MET A 1 26.41 -16.89 3.66
CA MET A 1 25.92 -17.01 5.06
C MET A 1 24.76 -18.00 5.08
N LYS A 2 24.83 -19.06 5.89
CA LYS A 2 23.70 -19.96 6.10
C LYS A 2 22.78 -19.33 7.15
N ILE A 3 21.57 -18.94 6.74
CA ILE A 3 20.57 -18.27 7.60
C ILE A 3 19.95 -19.29 8.58
N LEU A 4 19.94 -20.56 8.21
CA LEU A 4 19.43 -21.67 9.01
C LEU A 4 20.51 -22.73 9.15
N LYS A 5 20.62 -23.32 10.34
CA LYS A 5 21.52 -24.45 10.60
C LYS A 5 20.93 -25.72 9.98
N ASP A 6 21.76 -26.54 9.35
CA ASP A 6 21.29 -27.80 8.77
C ASP A 6 20.65 -28.66 9.87
N GLY A 7 19.39 -29.10 9.67
CA GLY A 7 18.60 -29.86 10.66
C GLY A 7 17.77 -29.03 11.66
N GLN A 8 17.76 -27.69 11.54
CA GLN A 8 16.93 -26.85 12.40
C GLN A 8 15.45 -26.90 11.99
N VAL A 9 14.60 -27.47 12.85
CA VAL A 9 13.14 -27.52 12.65
C VAL A 9 12.50 -26.31 13.34
N ILE A 10 11.90 -25.42 12.54
CA ILE A 10 11.12 -24.30 13.06
C ILE A 10 9.66 -24.72 13.14
N ASP A 11 9.07 -24.61 14.33
CA ASP A 11 7.64 -24.83 14.52
C ASP A 11 6.83 -23.60 14.09
N PHE A 12 6.47 -23.58 12.81
CA PHE A 12 5.57 -22.58 12.24
C PHE A 12 4.10 -22.83 12.64
N LEU A 13 3.73 -24.10 12.77
CA LEU A 13 2.33 -24.48 12.98
C LEU A 13 1.87 -24.18 14.40
N GLY A 14 2.73 -24.36 15.40
CA GLY A 14 2.47 -23.95 16.79
C GLY A 14 2.32 -22.43 16.94
N LYS A 15 2.92 -21.63 16.06
CA LYS A 15 2.83 -20.16 16.10
C LYS A 15 1.72 -19.56 15.24
N ARG A 16 0.93 -20.39 14.55
CA ARG A 16 -0.12 -19.93 13.62
C ARG A 16 -1.13 -18.98 14.25
N PHE A 17 -1.48 -19.18 15.53
CA PHE A 17 -2.45 -18.33 16.21
C PHE A 17 -1.92 -16.92 16.47
N TYR A 18 -0.68 -16.81 16.93
CA TYR A 18 -0.02 -15.50 17.13
C TYR A 18 0.13 -14.76 15.79
N ALA A 19 0.55 -15.45 14.73
CA ALA A 19 0.62 -14.88 13.39
C ALA A 19 -0.77 -14.45 12.88
N GLY A 20 -1.80 -15.25 13.15
CA GLY A 20 -3.19 -14.95 12.81
C GLY A 20 -3.69 -13.69 13.49
N ILE A 21 -3.50 -13.56 14.81
CA ILE A 21 -3.89 -12.36 15.58
C ILE A 21 -3.19 -11.11 15.04
N LEU A 22 -1.87 -11.18 14.82
CA LEU A 22 -1.11 -10.05 14.27
C LEU A 22 -1.67 -9.65 12.89
N SER A 23 -1.96 -10.62 12.03
CA SER A 23 -2.52 -10.39 10.70
C SER A 23 -3.91 -9.77 10.78
N SER A 24 -4.77 -10.24 11.69
CA SER A 24 -6.10 -9.69 11.92
C SER A 24 -6.04 -8.23 12.39
N ILE A 25 -5.14 -7.89 13.31
CA ILE A 25 -4.95 -6.50 13.77
C ILE A 25 -4.54 -5.60 12.59
N LEU A 26 -3.60 -6.04 11.76
CA LEU A 26 -3.16 -5.28 10.59
C LEU A 26 -4.30 -5.08 9.57
N LEU A 27 -5.09 -6.12 9.31
CA LEU A 27 -6.25 -6.04 8.42
C LEU A 27 -7.30 -5.07 8.95
N ILE A 28 -7.66 -5.18 10.23
CA ILE A 28 -8.63 -4.30 10.87
C ILE A 28 -8.11 -2.85 10.87
N GLY A 29 -6.84 -2.63 11.22
CA GLY A 29 -6.22 -1.30 11.17
C GLY A 29 -6.25 -0.69 9.77
N GLY A 30 -5.97 -1.49 8.74
CA GLY A 30 -6.09 -1.07 7.34
C GLY A 30 -7.53 -0.69 6.96
N LEU A 31 -8.52 -1.50 7.33
CA LEU A 31 -9.93 -1.22 7.08
C LEU A 31 -10.40 0.05 7.80
N VAL A 32 -10.02 0.23 9.08
CA VAL A 32 -10.31 1.44 9.85
C VAL A 32 -9.71 2.67 9.18
N SER A 33 -8.46 2.59 8.73
CA SER A 33 -7.79 3.68 8.02
C SER A 33 -8.56 4.07 6.75
N VAL A 34 -9.01 3.11 5.95
CA VAL A 34 -9.80 3.36 4.73
C VAL A 34 -11.11 4.08 5.07
N VAL A 35 -11.83 3.64 6.10
CA VAL A 35 -13.09 4.28 6.50
C VAL A 35 -12.86 5.70 7.02
N MET A 36 -11.82 5.91 7.85
CA MET A 36 -11.49 7.23 8.40
C MET A 36 -11.08 8.25 7.32
N HIS A 37 -10.41 7.80 6.25
CA HIS A 37 -10.00 8.67 5.13
C HIS A 37 -11.07 8.81 4.04
N GLN A 38 -12.35 8.49 4.35
CA GLN A 38 -13.48 8.60 3.42
C GLN A 38 -13.33 7.73 2.16
N GLY A 39 -12.73 6.55 2.32
CA GLY A 39 -12.53 5.57 1.27
C GLY A 39 -11.10 5.53 0.73
N LEU A 40 -10.94 4.89 -0.42
CA LEU A 40 -9.65 4.75 -1.09
C LEU A 40 -9.38 5.94 -2.01
N ASN A 41 -8.11 6.14 -2.35
CA ASN A 41 -7.68 7.03 -3.42
C ASN A 41 -8.04 6.41 -4.78
N TYR A 42 -9.30 6.54 -5.17
CA TYR A 42 -9.81 6.03 -6.42
C TYR A 42 -9.20 6.79 -7.61
N GLY A 43 -8.65 6.05 -8.57
CA GLY A 43 -8.19 6.59 -9.85
C GLY A 43 -9.33 6.91 -10.80
N ILE A 44 -8.96 7.38 -12.00
CA ILE A 44 -9.90 7.77 -13.06
C ILE A 44 -10.84 6.64 -13.50
N ASP A 45 -10.39 5.38 -13.39
CA ASP A 45 -11.20 4.19 -13.75
C ASP A 45 -12.43 4.02 -12.86
N PHE A 46 -12.43 4.62 -11.65
CA PHE A 46 -13.50 4.45 -10.65
C PHE A 46 -14.30 5.73 -10.37
N ARG A 47 -13.69 6.91 -10.52
CA ARG A 47 -14.38 8.21 -10.32
C ARG A 47 -14.83 8.88 -11.61
N GLY A 48 -14.37 8.38 -12.76
CA GLY A 48 -14.52 9.08 -14.04
C GLY A 48 -13.64 10.33 -14.09
N GLY A 49 -13.34 10.80 -15.29
CA GLY A 49 -12.46 11.93 -15.54
C GLY A 49 -11.40 11.63 -16.60
N THR A 50 -10.49 12.57 -16.81
CA THR A 50 -9.44 12.45 -17.82
C THR A 50 -8.08 12.59 -17.15
N ASN A 51 -7.19 11.63 -17.40
CA ASN A 51 -5.78 11.76 -17.03
C ASN A 51 -5.00 12.26 -18.24
N VAL A 52 -4.28 13.37 -18.08
CA VAL A 52 -3.44 13.94 -19.13
C VAL A 52 -1.98 13.78 -18.72
N GLN A 53 -1.24 12.99 -19.49
CA GLN A 53 0.20 12.84 -19.28
C GLN A 53 0.94 13.78 -20.24
N ILE A 54 1.67 14.74 -19.67
CA ILE A 54 2.42 15.75 -20.43
C ILE A 54 3.90 15.54 -20.16
N GLN A 55 4.69 15.39 -21.22
CA GLN A 55 6.14 15.27 -21.12
C GLN A 55 6.81 16.60 -21.48
N PHE A 56 7.60 17.14 -20.56
CA PHE A 56 8.31 18.40 -20.76
C PHE A 56 9.76 18.14 -21.13
N LYS A 57 10.28 18.88 -22.12
CA LYS A 57 11.70 18.83 -22.52
C LYS A 57 12.64 19.47 -21.50
N GLN A 58 12.11 20.33 -20.64
CA GLN A 58 12.84 21.11 -19.65
C GLN A 58 11.95 21.31 -18.42
N THR A 59 12.54 21.46 -17.24
CA THR A 59 11.81 21.47 -15.96
C THR A 59 10.71 22.54 -15.97
N PRO A 60 9.43 22.15 -15.92
CA PRO A 60 8.34 23.11 -15.99
C PRO A 60 8.15 23.82 -14.65
N ASN A 61 7.59 25.03 -14.70
CA ASN A 61 7.15 25.74 -13.50
C ASN A 61 5.81 25.14 -13.02
N LEU A 62 5.81 24.55 -11.82
CA LEU A 62 4.65 23.84 -11.26
C LEU A 62 3.52 24.78 -10.83
N ASP A 63 3.83 26.01 -10.44
CA ASP A 63 2.81 26.97 -9.99
C ASP A 63 1.95 27.41 -11.18
N ARG A 64 2.58 27.77 -12.30
CA ARG A 64 1.84 28.10 -13.54
C ARG A 64 1.04 26.93 -14.10
N LEU A 65 1.47 25.69 -13.88
CA LEU A 65 0.76 24.50 -14.37
C LEU A 65 -0.52 24.20 -13.57
N ARG A 66 -0.62 24.64 -12.32
CA ARG A 66 -1.80 24.43 -11.47
C ARG A 66 -2.92 25.44 -11.74
N ASP A 67 -2.57 26.60 -12.30
CA ASP A 67 -3.50 27.71 -12.58
C ASP A 67 -4.10 27.67 -14.01
N LEU A 68 -3.70 26.69 -14.84
CA LEU A 68 -4.27 26.43 -16.18
C LEU A 68 -5.52 25.55 -16.10
#